data_AF-A0A927T7Q6-F1
#
_entry.id   AF-A0A927T7Q6-F1
#
_cell.length_a   1.000
_cell.length_b   1.000
_cell.length_c   1.000
_cell.angle_alpha   90.00
_cell.angle_beta   90.00
_cell.angle_gamma   90.00
#
_symmetry.space_group_name_H-M   'P 1'
#
loop_
_entity.id
_entity.type
_entity.pdbx_description
1 polymer ?
#
loop_
_entity_poly.entity_id
_entity_poly.type
_entity_poly.pdbx_seq_one_letter_code
_entity_poly.pdbx_strand_id
1 'polypeptide(L)' 'MDELVHRLNSIDDSYYDFVCAISAYARKKASRLEAVLSFLKQNPTASSSEVVRFVSEQDDFYEDAACEDIKYGA' A
#
# COMPACT_ATOMS: atom_id res chain seq x y z
N MET A 1 -0.18 8.66 -9.25
CA MET A 1 -0.83 7.33 -9.21
C MET A 1 -0.39 6.46 -10.39
N ASP A 2 -0.33 6.99 -11.61
CA ASP A 2 0.11 6.23 -12.78
C ASP A 2 1.52 5.62 -12.64
N GLU A 3 2.48 6.37 -12.06
CA GLU A 3 3.82 5.85 -11.77
C GLU A 3 3.76 4.63 -10.83
N LEU A 4 2.95 4.68 -9.78
CA LEU A 4 2.83 3.59 -8.82
C LEU A 4 2.27 2.34 -9.50
N VAL A 5 1.16 2.48 -10.24
CA VAL A 5 0.52 1.37 -10.95
C VAL A 5 1.48 0.75 -11.96
N HIS A 6 2.22 1.58 -12.72
CA HIS A 6 3.21 1.10 -13.66
C HIS A 6 4.31 0.28 -12.97
N ARG A 7 4.86 0.78 -11.85
CA ARG A 7 5.89 0.05 -11.09
C ARG A 7 5.38 -1.26 -10.50
N LEU A 8 4.16 -1.28 -9.95
CA LEU A 8 3.55 -2.48 -9.38
C LEU A 8 3.29 -3.55 -10.45
N ASN A 9 2.90 -3.16 -11.66
CA ASN A 9 2.71 -4.10 -12.78
C ASN A 9 4.03 -4.63 -13.35
N SER A 10 5.16 -3.95 -13.11
CA SER A 10 6.48 -4.39 -13.57
C SER A 10 7.17 -5.37 -12.60
N ILE A 11 6.55 -5.69 -11.47
CA ILE A 11 7.02 -6.73 -10.54
C ILE A 11 6.76 -8.10 -11.17
N ASP A 12 7.75 -9.01 -11.12
CA ASP A 12 7.72 -10.30 -11.82
C ASP A 12 6.53 -11.19 -11.40
N ASP A 13 6.26 -11.25 -10.09
CA ASP A 13 5.15 -12.01 -9.50
C ASP A 13 3.88 -11.17 -9.30
N SER A 14 3.73 -10.07 -10.03
CA SER A 14 2.57 -9.17 -9.91
C SER A 14 1.27 -9.83 -10.37
N TYR A 15 0.19 -9.55 -9.65
CA TYR A 15 -1.17 -10.00 -9.98
C TYR A 15 -2.19 -8.88 -9.70
N TYR A 16 -3.36 -8.99 -10.34
CA TYR A 16 -4.37 -7.94 -10.33
C TYR A 16 -4.77 -7.49 -8.92
N ASP A 17 -5.12 -8.43 -8.04
CA ASP A 17 -5.59 -8.10 -6.68
C ASP A 17 -4.51 -7.38 -5.85
N PHE A 18 -3.23 -7.74 -6.04
CA PHE A 18 -2.11 -7.04 -5.43
C PHE A 18 -2.04 -5.59 -5.89
N VAL A 19 -2.02 -5.34 -7.21
CA VAL A 19 -1.93 -3.98 -7.76
C VAL A 19 -3.11 -3.14 -7.27
N CYS A 20 -4.32 -3.70 -7.26
CA CYS A 20 -5.53 -3.05 -6.76
C CYS A 20 -5.43 -2.71 -5.27
N ALA A 21 -5.03 -3.67 -4.42
CA ALA A 21 -4.93 -3.48 -2.98
C ALA A 21 -3.89 -2.41 -2.60
N ILE A 22 -2.69 -2.48 -3.17
CA ILE A 22 -1.63 -1.51 -2.87
C ILE A 22 -1.99 -0.12 -3.40
N SER A 23 -2.57 -0.04 -4.59
CA SER A 23 -3.04 1.25 -5.14
C SER A 23 -4.15 1.87 -4.31
N ALA A 24 -5.09 1.05 -3.80
CA ALA A 24 -6.15 1.52 -2.92
C ALA A 24 -5.61 2.03 -1.58
N TYR A 25 -4.65 1.31 -0.98
CA TYR A 25 -3.95 1.75 0.23
C TYR A 25 -3.22 3.09 0.03
N ALA A 26 -2.41 3.18 -1.04
CA ALA A 26 -1.60 4.36 -1.34
C ALA A 26 -2.45 5.60 -1.68
N ARG A 27 -3.62 5.42 -2.30
CA ARG A 27 -4.51 6.53 -2.67
C ARG A 27 -5.12 7.26 -1.46
N LYS A 28 -5.17 6.63 -0.29
CA LYS A 28 -5.84 7.20 0.89
C LYS A 28 -5.08 8.38 1.52
N LYS A 29 -3.74 8.38 1.44
CA LYS A 29 -2.89 9.43 2.00
C LYS A 29 -1.67 9.66 1.10
N ALA A 30 -1.30 10.92 0.90
CA ALA A 30 -0.11 11.27 0.10
C ALA A 30 1.17 10.63 0.66
N SER A 31 1.32 10.60 1.99
CA SER A 31 2.45 9.95 2.68
C SER A 31 2.59 8.47 2.33
N ARG A 32 1.48 7.74 2.21
CA ARG A 32 1.51 6.32 1.83
C ARG A 32 1.95 6.12 0.40
N LEU A 33 1.48 6.95 -0.52
CA LEU A 33 1.93 6.94 -1.90
C LEU A 33 3.45 7.18 -1.99
N GLU A 34 3.95 8.19 -1.27
CA GLU A 34 5.38 8.49 -1.23
C GLU A 34 6.20 7.35 -0.60
N ALA A 35 5.72 6.74 0.47
CA ALA A 35 6.37 5.61 1.13
C ALA A 35 6.49 4.40 0.19
N VAL A 36 5.40 4.00 -0.46
CA VAL A 36 5.41 2.85 -1.39
C VAL A 36 6.28 3.14 -2.62
N LEU A 37 6.20 4.35 -3.20
CA LEU A 37 7.06 4.72 -4.33
C LEU A 37 8.55 4.73 -3.93
N SER A 38 8.88 5.20 -2.72
CA SER A 38 10.25 5.21 -2.21
C SER A 38 10.77 3.79 -2.01
N PHE A 39 9.96 2.91 -1.41
CA PHE A 39 10.28 1.50 -1.24
C PHE A 39 10.56 0.80 -2.57
N LEU A 40 9.71 0.99 -3.58
CA LEU A 40 9.88 0.41 -4.92
C LEU A 40 11.10 0.96 -5.67
N LYS A 41 11.48 2.22 -5.43
CA LYS A 41 12.69 2.83 -6.00
C LYS A 41 13.96 2.29 -5.36
N GLN A 42 13.93 2.03 -4.05
CA GLN A 42 15.06 1.47 -3.30
C GLN A 42 15.21 -0.04 -3.52
N ASN A 43 14.12 -0.73 -3.82
CA ASN A 43 14.09 -2.19 -3.98
C ASN A 43 13.50 -2.54 -5.38
N PRO A 44 14.26 -2.34 -6.47
CA PRO A 44 13.76 -2.55 -7.84
C PRO A 44 13.45 -4.02 -8.16
N THR A 45 13.91 -4.96 -7.33
CA THR A 45 13.67 -6.40 -7.47
C THR A 45 12.72 -6.95 -6.42
N ALA A 46 12.01 -6.08 -5.68
CA ALA A 46 11.07 -6.51 -4.65
C ALA A 46 9.94 -7.34 -5.27
N SER A 47 9.63 -8.46 -4.63
CA SER A 47 8.46 -9.26 -4.94
C SER A 47 7.17 -8.60 -4.44
N SER A 48 6.03 -9.04 -4.96
CA SER A 48 4.71 -8.60 -4.50
C SER A 48 4.54 -8.82 -3.00
N SER A 49 5.06 -9.94 -2.48
CA SER A 49 5.02 -10.30 -1.05
C SER A 49 5.81 -9.33 -0.15
N GLU A 50 6.96 -8.84 -0.62
CA GLU A 50 7.77 -7.88 0.13
C GLU A 50 7.11 -6.51 0.19
N VAL A 51 6.44 -6.09 -0.89
CA VAL A 51 5.64 -4.87 -0.92
C VAL A 51 4.45 -4.97 0.04
N VAL A 52 3.76 -6.11 0.05
CA VAL A 52 2.64 -6.36 0.99
C VAL A 52 3.15 -6.32 2.44
N ARG A 53 4.29 -6.95 2.73
CA ARG A 53 4.91 -6.89 4.05
C ARG A 53 5.23 -5.45 4.45
N PHE A 54 5.93 -4.70 3.58
CA PHE A 54 6.28 -3.30 3.82
C PHE A 54 5.05 -2.44 4.15
N VAL A 55 3.98 -2.60 3.36
CA VAL A 55 2.73 -1.86 3.58
C VAL A 55 2.06 -2.26 4.90
N SER A 56 2.08 -3.55 5.26
CA SER A 56 1.49 -4.06 6.50
C SER A 56 2.26 -3.63 7.76
N GLU A 57 3.54 -3.24 7.60
CA GLU A 57 4.42 -2.74 8.66
C GLU A 57 4.34 -1.21 8.85
N GLN A 58 3.59 -0.49 8.00
CA GLN A 58 3.38 0.94 8.21
C GLN A 58 2.48 1.19 9.42
N ASP A 59 2.85 2.14 10.28
CA ASP A 59 2.11 2.46 11.51
C ASP A 59 0.63 2.80 11.24
N ASP A 60 0.35 3.40 10.09
CA ASP A 60 -0.98 3.83 9.68
C ASP A 60 -1.77 2.77 8.90
N PHE A 61 -1.25 1.55 8.78
CA PHE A 61 -1.91 0.46 8.03
C PHE A 61 -3.29 0.11 8.60
N TYR A 62 -3.42 0.06 9.93
CA TYR A 62 -4.65 -0.30 10.63
C TYR A 62 -5.59 0.88 10.89
N GLU A 63 -5.17 2.12 10.63
CA GLU A 63 -6.03 3.31 10.83
C GLU A 63 -7.32 3.24 10.00
N ASP A 64 -7.30 2.49 8.90
CA ASP A 64 -8.47 2.24 8.06
C ASP A 64 -9.29 1.00 8.45
N ALA A 65 -8.74 0.14 9.30
CA ALA A 65 -9.39 -1.06 9.82
C ALA A 65 -10.09 -0.76 11.16
N ALA A 66 -9.73 0.34 11.83
CA ALA A 66 -10.50 0.89 12.92
C ALA A 66 -11.87 1.34 12.36
N CYS A 67 -12.89 0.50 12.54
CA CYS A 67 -14.25 0.99 12.66
C CYS A 67 -14.17 2.07 13.75
N GLU A 68 -14.26 3.34 13.36
CA GLU A 68 -14.35 4.44 14.32
C GLU A 68 -15.37 4.01 15.37
N ASP A 69 -14.92 3.93 16.63
CA ASP A 69 -15.75 3.69 17.80
C ASP A 69 -17.07 4.43 17.59
N ILE A 70 -18.13 3.69 17.23
CA ILE A 70 -19.48 4.21 17.31
C ILE A 70 -19.67 4.43 18.80
N LYS A 71 -19.40 5.66 19.24
CA LYS A 71 -19.74 6.16 20.57
C LYS A 71 -21.24 5.98 20.73
N TYR A 72 -21.66 4.83 21.23
CA TYR A 72 -22.94 4.73 21.90
C TYR A 72 -22.86 5.68 23.07
N GLY A 73 -23.69 6.73 23.00
CA GLY A 73 -23.72 7.81 23.96
C GLY A 73 -23.86 7.31 25.40
N ALA A 74 -23.24 8.05 26.31
CA ALA A 74 -23.64 8.10 27.71
C ALA A 74 -24.59 9.29 27.89
#